data_AF-U2KSP3-F1
#
_entry.id   AF-U2KSP3-F1
#
_cell.length_a   1.000
_cell.length_b   1.000
_cell.length_c   1.000
_cell.angle_alpha   90.00
_cell.angle_beta   90.00
_cell.angle_gamma   90.00
#
_symmetry.space_group_name_H-M   'P 1'
#
loop_
_entity.id
_entity.type
_entity.pdbx_description
1 polymer ?
#
loop_
_entity_poly.entity_id
_entity_poly.type
_entity_poly.pdbx_seq_one_letter_code
_entity_poly.pdbx_strand_id
1 'polypeptide(L)'
;MDTETLRKKILDLAIRGKLVPQDPNDEPASVLLERIRAQKAQMVKDGKLKAKDVKNDTIIYVGEDNLHYEKFADGTIKCIEDEIPFEVPESWAWAHLSDIAQILNGDRGQNYPAKNKLQDTGIPFVSASNIESGVVISNNLLCMTEAQYKSLGAGKLITNDIVYCIRGSLGKCGFFTMSKGAISSSLVIVRPFRENNVIRKYLFLYLNASLAESEIKKYDNGSAQPNLAAKDFARFLIPVPPLDELDTIVKKTDNVLMLVEQITNNKESIKNIISLTTSKILDLAIHGKLVPQNDNDEPASMLLERIRAEKEELIKQGKIKRDKRESVIYRGTDNSYYERFADGSEKCIDEEIPFEIPDSWTWVRLGHIIKNIQYGLSSSAEISGTCHLLRITDIQNGKVDWDTVPYTSTNNLDKYLLHINDILFARTGATVGKSFLVTQLPCDSVYASYLIRVQLLDNIWIQYIHKFFNSNSYWAQIRDKMVGVGQPNCNGTSLKELLIPFPPHLEQKRITLCMKDLINKINSMIDYIS
;
A
#
# COMPACT_ATOMS: atom_id res chain seq x y z
N MET A 1 -1.02 -12.79 9.09
CA MET A 1 0.43 -12.75 9.43
C MET A 1 1.10 -11.46 8.96
N ASP A 2 1.67 -10.71 9.90
CA ASP A 2 2.47 -9.50 9.68
C ASP A 2 3.95 -9.88 9.47
N THR A 3 4.44 -9.73 8.23
CA THR A 3 5.81 -10.11 7.85
C THR A 3 6.84 -9.09 8.31
N GLU A 4 6.47 -7.82 8.53
CA GLU A 4 7.37 -6.80 9.08
C GLU A 4 7.67 -7.08 10.55
N THR A 5 6.63 -7.36 11.34
CA THR A 5 6.79 -7.75 12.75
C THR A 5 7.62 -9.04 12.88
N LEU A 6 7.37 -10.03 12.01
CA LEU A 6 8.16 -11.27 11.99
C LEU A 6 9.64 -10.99 11.66
N ARG A 7 9.92 -10.16 10.66
CA ARG A 7 11.28 -9.73 10.32
C ARG A 7 11.99 -9.10 11.52
N LYS A 8 11.35 -8.12 12.18
CA LYS A 8 11.89 -7.48 13.38
C LYS A 8 12.16 -8.50 14.49
N LYS A 9 11.27 -9.47 14.69
CA LYS A 9 11.45 -10.49 15.73
C LYS A 9 12.62 -11.43 15.42
N ILE A 10 12.81 -11.82 14.17
CA ILE A 10 13.96 -12.65 13.75
C ILE A 10 15.27 -11.92 14.01
N LEU A 11 15.35 -10.63 13.65
CA LEU A 11 16.53 -9.81 13.93
C LEU A 11 16.77 -9.66 15.44
N ASP A 12 15.73 -9.43 16.23
CA ASP A 12 15.80 -9.37 17.71
C ASP A 12 16.31 -10.69 18.32
N LEU A 13 15.86 -11.84 17.81
CA LEU A 13 16.39 -13.14 18.24
C LEU A 13 17.85 -13.34 17.84
N ALA A 14 18.24 -12.88 16.65
CA ALA A 14 19.61 -12.95 16.16
C ALA A 14 20.58 -12.17 17.05
N ILE A 15 20.25 -10.93 17.40
CA ILE A 15 21.11 -10.07 18.23
C ILE A 15 21.10 -10.43 19.74
N ARG A 16 20.19 -11.30 20.18
CA ARG A 16 20.10 -11.76 21.58
C ARG A 16 20.77 -13.12 21.81
N GLY A 17 21.37 -13.72 20.77
CA GLY A 17 21.91 -15.08 20.85
C GLY A 17 20.84 -16.16 21.01
N LYS A 18 19.60 -15.90 20.58
CA LYS A 18 18.45 -16.80 20.73
C LYS A 18 18.00 -17.45 19.42
N LEU A 19 18.66 -17.12 18.30
CA LEU A 19 18.30 -17.66 16.98
C LEU A 19 18.98 -19.01 16.70
N VAL A 20 20.15 -19.26 17.28
CA VAL A 20 20.96 -20.47 17.08
C VAL A 20 21.44 -21.01 18.44
N PRO A 21 21.68 -22.33 18.57
CA PRO A 21 22.27 -22.90 19.78
C PRO A 21 23.69 -22.35 20.03
N GLN A 22 24.06 -22.21 21.30
CA GLN A 22 25.41 -21.81 21.73
C GLN A 22 26.36 -23.03 21.74
N ASP A 23 27.61 -22.86 21.31
CA ASP A 23 28.66 -23.87 21.45
C ASP A 23 29.65 -23.45 22.56
N PRO A 24 29.78 -24.21 23.67
CA PRO A 24 30.69 -23.87 24.76
C PRO A 24 32.18 -23.95 24.37
N ASN A 25 32.52 -24.53 23.22
CA ASN A 25 33.90 -24.61 22.71
C ASN A 25 34.28 -23.42 21.82
N ASP A 26 33.33 -22.55 21.47
CA ASP A 26 33.60 -21.37 20.66
C ASP A 26 34.54 -20.40 21.40
N GLU A 27 35.45 -19.79 20.65
CA GLU A 27 36.32 -18.75 21.19
C GLU A 27 35.48 -17.51 21.58
N PRO A 28 35.57 -17.04 22.84
CA PRO A 28 34.68 -15.99 23.32
C PRO A 28 34.88 -14.67 22.58
N ALA A 29 33.82 -13.88 22.48
CA ALA A 29 33.79 -12.60 21.77
C ALA A 29 34.85 -11.60 22.27
N SER A 30 35.25 -11.70 23.53
CA SER A 30 36.33 -10.89 24.12
C SER A 30 37.63 -11.01 23.33
N VAL A 31 37.97 -12.20 22.81
CA VAL A 31 39.18 -12.43 21.99
C VAL A 31 39.06 -11.78 20.62
N LEU A 32 37.87 -11.80 20.00
CA LEU A 32 37.62 -11.08 18.75
C LEU A 32 37.81 -9.57 18.95
N LEU A 33 37.29 -9.01 20.05
CA LEU A 33 37.44 -7.59 20.39
C LEU A 33 38.91 -7.22 20.64
N GLU A 34 39.68 -8.07 21.33
CA GLU A 34 41.13 -7.87 21.50
C GLU A 34 41.87 -7.84 20.16
N ARG A 35 41.55 -8.75 19.24
CA ARG A 35 42.13 -8.75 17.88
C ARG A 35 41.80 -7.47 17.12
N ILE A 36 40.57 -6.95 17.26
CA ILE A 36 40.18 -5.69 16.64
C ILE A 36 40.94 -4.51 17.25
N ARG A 37 41.12 -4.46 18.58
CA ARG A 37 41.93 -3.42 19.25
C ARG A 37 43.39 -3.44 18.76
N ALA A 38 43.99 -4.63 18.65
CA ALA A 38 45.34 -4.79 18.11
C ALA A 38 45.43 -4.29 16.65
N GLN A 39 44.40 -4.58 15.84
CA GLN A 39 44.31 -4.10 14.47
C GLN A 39 44.17 -2.57 14.41
N LYS A 40 43.34 -1.96 15.26
CA LYS A 40 43.21 -0.50 15.38
C LYS A 40 44.55 0.14 15.72
N ALA A 41 45.28 -0.40 16.69
CA ALA A 41 46.61 0.07 17.06
C ALA A 41 47.60 -0.03 15.88
N GLN A 42 47.56 -1.12 15.10
CA GLN A 42 48.38 -1.25 13.89
C GLN A 42 47.99 -0.23 12.82
N MET A 43 46.69 0.03 12.60
CA MET A 43 46.23 1.04 11.64
C MET A 43 46.65 2.46 12.01
N VAL A 44 46.80 2.77 13.29
CA VAL A 44 47.37 4.04 13.76
C VAL A 44 48.86 4.13 13.42
N LYS A 45 49.62 3.05 13.65
CA LYS A 45 51.05 2.99 13.26
C LYS A 45 51.24 3.13 11.75
N ASP A 46 50.35 2.53 10.96
CA ASP A 46 50.35 2.62 9.49
C ASP A 46 49.88 4.00 8.95
N GLY A 47 49.41 4.90 9.81
CA GLY A 47 48.83 6.19 9.40
C GLY A 47 47.46 6.10 8.71
N LYS A 48 46.82 4.93 8.73
CA LYS A 48 45.48 4.69 8.17
C LYS A 48 44.35 5.16 9.10
N LEU A 49 44.64 5.26 10.39
CA LEU A 49 43.74 5.77 11.43
C LEU A 49 44.45 6.85 12.25
N LYS A 50 43.75 7.89 12.72
CA LYS A 50 44.40 8.94 13.52
C LYS A 50 44.44 8.52 14.99
N ALA A 51 45.51 8.86 15.69
CA ALA A 51 45.65 8.54 17.13
C ALA A 51 44.48 9.07 17.98
N LYS A 52 43.91 10.23 17.62
CA LYS A 52 42.74 10.79 18.30
C LYS A 52 41.47 9.93 18.16
N ASP A 53 41.38 9.10 17.12
CA ASP A 53 40.20 8.29 16.81
C ASP A 53 40.17 6.99 17.64
N VAL A 54 41.27 6.66 18.34
CA VAL A 54 41.37 5.51 19.27
C VAL A 54 41.67 5.93 20.71
N LYS A 55 41.96 7.22 20.95
CA LYS A 55 42.40 7.74 22.26
C LYS A 55 41.36 7.49 23.37
N ASN A 56 40.09 7.47 23.00
CA ASN A 56 38.97 7.33 23.93
C ASN A 56 38.30 5.95 23.79
N ASP A 57 38.99 4.95 23.24
CA ASP A 57 38.49 3.58 23.24
C ASP A 57 38.32 3.11 24.69
N THR A 58 37.23 2.39 24.93
CA THR A 58 36.90 1.81 26.22
C THR A 58 36.76 0.29 26.11
N ILE A 59 36.69 -0.37 27.26
CA ILE A 59 36.53 -1.82 27.32
C ILE A 59 35.35 -2.12 28.22
N ILE A 60 34.31 -2.71 27.65
CA ILE A 60 33.20 -3.28 28.41
C ILE A 60 33.56 -4.73 28.79
N TYR A 61 33.35 -5.09 30.05
CA TYR A 61 33.59 -6.43 30.59
C TYR A 61 32.64 -6.73 31.76
N VAL A 62 32.48 -8.01 32.10
CA VAL A 62 31.68 -8.47 33.25
C VAL A 62 32.63 -8.66 34.45
N GLY A 63 32.27 -8.08 35.60
CA GLY A 63 33.02 -8.20 36.85
C GLY A 63 32.74 -9.50 37.61
N GLU A 64 33.47 -9.72 38.71
CA GLU A 64 33.29 -10.91 39.59
C GLU A 64 31.91 -10.95 40.27
N ASP A 65 31.24 -9.81 40.36
CA ASP A 65 29.88 -9.67 40.88
C ASP A 65 28.79 -9.84 39.81
N ASN A 66 29.16 -10.26 38.60
CA ASN A 66 28.31 -10.41 37.41
C ASN A 66 27.67 -9.10 36.91
N LEU A 67 28.21 -7.94 37.29
CA LEU A 67 27.78 -6.64 36.74
C LEU A 67 28.67 -6.20 35.57
N HIS A 68 28.12 -5.38 34.68
CA HIS A 68 28.87 -4.84 33.54
C HIS A 68 29.61 -3.55 33.89
N TYR A 69 30.87 -3.49 33.50
CA TYR A 69 31.76 -2.36 33.73
C TYR A 69 32.39 -1.87 32.44
N GLU A 70 32.53 -0.55 32.32
CA GLU A 70 33.29 0.13 31.27
C GLU A 70 34.60 0.68 31.85
N LYS A 71 35.73 0.24 31.28
CA LYS A 71 37.07 0.74 31.61
C LYS A 71 37.53 1.76 30.57
N PHE A 72 37.85 2.96 31.03
CA PHE A 72 38.31 4.07 30.21
C PHE A 72 39.84 4.06 30.02
N ALA A 73 40.31 4.80 29.01
CA ALA A 73 41.73 4.91 28.69
C ALA A 73 42.59 5.52 29.81
N ASP A 74 42.01 6.32 30.70
CA ASP A 74 42.68 6.89 31.88
C ASP A 74 42.72 5.93 33.09
N GLY A 75 42.17 4.73 32.93
CA GLY A 75 42.10 3.70 33.97
C GLY A 75 40.87 3.79 34.87
N THR A 76 40.03 4.81 34.72
CA THR A 76 38.76 4.87 35.45
C THR A 76 37.82 3.74 35.03
N ILE A 77 37.00 3.28 35.97
CA ILE A 77 36.04 2.19 35.77
C ILE A 77 34.67 2.71 36.19
N LYS A 78 33.66 2.50 35.35
CA LYS A 78 32.28 2.87 35.60
C LYS A 78 31.40 1.62 35.50
N CYS A 79 30.53 1.40 36.48
CA CYS A 79 29.45 0.41 36.35
C CYS A 79 28.43 0.93 35.34
N ILE A 80 28.08 0.10 34.34
CA ILE A 80 27.15 0.43 33.26
C ILE A 80 25.96 -0.52 33.19
N GLU A 81 25.69 -1.27 34.26
CA GLU A 81 24.60 -2.26 34.30
C GLU A 81 23.24 -1.64 33.89
N ASP A 82 22.93 -0.44 34.37
CA ASP A 82 21.69 0.28 34.02
C ASP A 82 21.60 0.67 32.52
N GLU A 83 22.72 0.62 31.79
CA GLU A 83 22.77 0.90 30.35
C GLU A 83 22.62 -0.38 29.50
N ILE A 84 22.81 -1.57 30.10
CA ILE A 84 22.76 -2.86 29.41
C ILE A 84 21.32 -3.19 29.01
N PRO A 85 21.02 -3.33 27.70
CA PRO A 85 19.64 -3.51 27.24
C PRO A 85 19.01 -4.85 27.64
N PHE A 86 19.84 -5.90 27.72
CA PHE A 86 19.44 -7.27 28.04
C PHE A 86 20.66 -8.17 28.27
N GLU A 87 20.43 -9.30 28.93
CA GLU A 87 21.41 -10.38 29.07
C GLU A 87 21.72 -11.05 27.73
N VAL A 88 23.00 -11.33 27.50
CA VAL A 88 23.55 -12.08 26.36
C VAL A 88 24.22 -13.37 26.86
N PRO A 89 24.43 -14.38 25.99
CA PRO A 89 25.16 -15.59 26.38
C PRO A 89 26.55 -15.28 26.95
N GLU A 90 27.08 -16.14 27.84
CA GLU A 90 28.38 -15.92 28.50
C GLU A 90 29.57 -15.81 27.52
N SER A 91 29.47 -16.44 26.35
CA SER A 91 30.48 -16.38 25.29
C SER A 91 30.45 -15.05 24.51
N TRP A 92 29.41 -14.23 24.69
CA TRP A 92 29.24 -12.93 24.04
C TRP A 92 29.83 -11.79 24.87
N ALA A 93 30.04 -10.65 24.24
CA ALA A 93 30.48 -9.43 24.91
C ALA A 93 29.73 -8.21 24.37
N TRP A 94 29.41 -7.26 25.26
CA TRP A 94 28.97 -5.94 24.85
C TRP A 94 30.17 -5.10 24.38
N ALA A 95 29.95 -4.28 23.36
CA ALA A 95 30.92 -3.30 22.87
C ALA A 95 30.19 -2.07 22.34
N HIS A 96 30.91 -0.96 22.13
CA HIS A 96 30.39 0.14 21.34
C HIS A 96 30.58 -0.13 19.85
N LEU A 97 29.71 0.43 19.01
CA LEU A 97 29.83 0.31 17.56
C LEU A 97 31.21 0.79 17.05
N SER A 98 31.80 1.81 17.69
CA SER A 98 33.16 2.32 17.42
C SER A 98 34.30 1.35 17.77
N ASP A 99 34.02 0.31 18.53
CA ASP A 99 35.02 -0.72 18.83
C ASP A 99 35.17 -1.69 17.66
N ILE A 100 34.12 -1.86 16.85
CA ILE A 100 34.05 -2.85 15.77
C ILE A 100 34.17 -2.19 14.39
N ALA A 101 33.70 -0.95 14.23
CA ALA A 101 33.67 -0.24 12.96
C ALA A 101 34.06 1.23 13.05
N GLN A 102 34.66 1.73 11.95
CA GLN A 102 34.85 3.15 11.71
C GLN A 102 33.50 3.79 11.33
N ILE A 103 33.23 4.94 11.94
CA ILE A 103 32.07 5.78 11.63
C ILE A 103 32.55 7.03 10.88
N LEU A 104 32.45 7.01 9.54
CA LEU A 104 32.95 8.10 8.70
C LEU A 104 31.79 9.03 8.32
N ASN A 105 31.92 10.32 8.65
CA ASN A 105 30.93 11.33 8.26
C ASN A 105 31.04 11.68 6.77
N GLY A 106 29.93 12.12 6.19
CA GLY A 106 29.94 12.88 4.94
C GLY A 106 30.71 14.19 5.07
N ASP A 107 31.22 14.70 3.96
CA ASP A 107 31.85 16.02 3.93
C ASP A 107 30.82 17.11 4.35
N ARG A 108 31.31 18.17 5.00
CA ARG A 108 30.52 19.35 5.42
C ARG A 108 31.28 20.66 5.19
N GLY A 109 32.46 20.59 4.56
CA GLY A 109 33.31 21.73 4.28
C GLY A 109 32.91 22.45 2.99
N GLN A 110 33.74 23.39 2.57
CA GLN A 110 33.54 24.19 1.36
C GLN A 110 33.50 23.36 0.06
N ASN A 111 34.07 22.15 0.10
CA ASN A 111 34.09 21.22 -1.04
C ASN A 111 32.84 20.34 -1.11
N TYR A 112 31.84 20.55 -0.26
CA TYR A 112 30.57 19.81 -0.35
C TYR A 112 29.89 20.09 -1.71
N PRO A 113 29.44 19.06 -2.45
CA PRO A 113 28.87 19.26 -3.78
C PRO A 113 27.50 19.92 -3.68
N ALA A 114 27.37 21.11 -4.27
CA ALA A 114 26.09 21.76 -4.44
C ALA A 114 25.22 20.96 -5.42
N LYS A 115 23.91 20.88 -5.17
CA LYS A 115 22.98 20.04 -5.96
C LYS A 115 23.03 20.34 -7.46
N ASN A 116 23.20 21.60 -7.84
CA ASN A 116 23.30 22.04 -9.24
C ASN A 116 24.62 21.66 -9.95
N LYS A 117 25.63 21.18 -9.20
CA LYS A 117 26.89 20.67 -9.75
C LYS A 117 26.91 19.15 -9.90
N LEU A 118 25.86 18.48 -9.44
CA LEU A 118 25.67 17.05 -9.63
C LEU A 118 25.04 16.80 -11.01
N GLN A 119 25.38 15.67 -11.61
CA GLN A 119 25.04 15.28 -12.97
C GLN A 119 24.60 13.81 -13.01
N ASP A 120 24.03 13.35 -14.12
CA ASP A 120 23.47 11.98 -14.19
C ASP A 120 24.52 10.87 -14.39
N THR A 121 25.79 11.23 -14.63
CA THR A 121 26.89 10.27 -14.88
C THR A 121 28.14 10.62 -14.09
N GLY A 122 28.99 9.65 -13.75
CA GLY A 122 30.25 9.88 -13.04
C GLY A 122 30.32 9.12 -11.71
N ILE A 123 30.85 9.76 -10.66
CA ILE A 123 31.02 9.13 -9.35
C ILE A 123 29.75 9.29 -8.52
N PRO A 124 29.14 8.19 -8.04
CA PRO A 124 27.94 8.22 -7.21
C PRO A 124 28.00 9.16 -6.01
N PHE A 125 27.00 10.03 -5.85
CA PHE A 125 26.74 10.78 -4.63
C PHE A 125 25.45 10.30 -3.94
N VAL A 126 25.62 9.56 -2.84
CA VAL A 126 24.56 8.80 -2.18
C VAL A 126 23.85 9.66 -1.13
N SER A 127 22.52 9.72 -1.22
CA SER A 127 21.64 10.30 -0.21
C SER A 127 20.68 9.24 0.35
N ALA A 128 19.95 9.58 1.41
CA ALA A 128 19.01 8.66 2.06
C ALA A 128 17.91 8.15 1.11
N SER A 129 17.56 8.92 0.07
CA SER A 129 16.59 8.49 -0.94
C SER A 129 17.13 7.41 -1.88
N ASN A 130 18.45 7.21 -1.95
CA ASN A 130 19.07 6.18 -2.79
C ASN A 130 19.24 4.83 -2.09
N ILE A 131 18.84 4.73 -0.81
CA ILE A 131 18.86 3.47 -0.07
C ILE A 131 17.50 2.81 -0.25
N GLU A 132 17.43 1.61 -0.80
CA GLU A 132 16.17 0.87 -0.95
C GLU A 132 16.43 -0.61 -0.68
N SER A 133 15.51 -1.27 0.04
CA SER A 133 15.58 -2.71 0.31
C SER A 133 16.95 -3.21 0.83
N GLY A 134 17.62 -2.40 1.65
CA GLY A 134 18.91 -2.76 2.26
C GLY A 134 20.13 -2.58 1.35
N VAL A 135 19.99 -1.95 0.19
CA VAL A 135 21.09 -1.66 -0.74
C VAL A 135 21.04 -0.21 -1.22
N VAL A 136 22.19 0.31 -1.66
CA VAL A 136 22.24 1.59 -2.40
C VAL A 136 21.93 1.30 -3.86
N ILE A 137 20.78 1.77 -4.34
CA ILE A 137 20.35 1.61 -5.72
C ILE A 137 21.06 2.59 -6.66
N SER A 138 21.38 2.16 -7.87
CA SER A 138 22.01 2.99 -8.89
C SER A 138 21.03 3.86 -9.67
N ASN A 139 19.72 3.62 -9.56
CA ASN A 139 18.71 4.34 -10.33
C ASN A 139 18.56 5.78 -9.85
N ASN A 140 18.50 6.73 -10.78
CA ASN A 140 18.37 8.17 -10.51
C ASN A 140 19.40 8.73 -9.53
N LEU A 141 20.59 8.12 -9.49
CA LEU A 141 21.63 8.49 -8.56
C LEU A 141 22.45 9.64 -9.15
N LEU A 142 22.39 10.79 -8.48
CA LEU A 142 23.18 11.95 -8.83
C LEU A 142 24.66 11.67 -8.63
N CYS A 143 25.45 12.03 -9.62
CA CYS A 143 26.88 11.79 -9.68
C CYS A 143 27.67 13.10 -9.64
N MET A 144 28.93 13.00 -9.23
CA MET A 144 29.90 14.08 -9.24
C MET A 144 31.09 13.75 -10.15
N THR A 145 31.84 14.78 -10.53
CA THR A 145 33.07 14.62 -11.31
C THR A 145 34.21 14.04 -10.47
N GLU A 146 35.20 13.43 -11.12
CA GLU A 146 36.41 12.93 -10.46
C GLU A 146 37.15 14.03 -9.68
N ALA A 147 37.20 15.25 -10.23
CA ALA A 147 37.83 16.39 -9.59
C ALA A 147 37.11 16.79 -8.29
N GLN A 148 35.78 16.84 -8.31
CA GLN A 148 34.95 17.12 -7.13
C GLN A 148 35.09 16.02 -6.07
N TYR A 149 35.11 14.75 -6.49
CA TYR A 149 35.32 13.63 -5.57
C TYR A 149 36.69 13.67 -4.89
N LYS A 150 37.75 13.99 -5.64
CA LYS A 150 39.11 14.11 -5.09
C LYS A 150 39.22 15.23 -4.08
N SER A 151 38.52 16.35 -4.28
CA SER A 151 38.52 17.49 -3.36
C SER A 151 37.76 17.26 -2.05
N LEU A 152 36.92 16.21 -1.96
CA LEU A 152 36.26 15.84 -0.71
C LEU A 152 37.28 15.44 0.35
N GLY A 153 37.15 16.02 1.54
CA GLY A 153 37.93 15.69 2.73
C GLY A 153 37.38 14.49 3.52
N ALA A 154 36.12 14.10 3.29
CA ALA A 154 35.47 12.98 3.99
C ALA A 154 34.36 12.32 3.14
N GLY A 155 33.71 11.30 3.70
CA GLY A 155 32.52 10.68 3.10
C GLY A 155 32.78 9.80 1.88
N LYS A 156 34.00 9.30 1.67
CA LYS A 156 34.36 8.46 0.51
C LYS A 156 34.01 6.99 0.74
N LEU A 157 33.08 6.50 -0.07
CA LEU A 157 32.59 5.13 -0.10
C LEU A 157 33.49 4.22 -0.93
N ILE A 158 33.60 2.98 -0.47
CA ILE A 158 34.15 1.84 -1.21
C ILE A 158 33.15 0.69 -1.17
N THR A 159 33.32 -0.29 -2.06
CA THR A 159 32.46 -1.47 -2.13
C THR A 159 32.32 -2.17 -0.76
N ASN A 160 31.09 -2.60 -0.45
CA ASN A 160 30.67 -3.26 0.79
C ASN A 160 30.68 -2.38 2.06
N ASP A 161 30.86 -1.07 1.91
CA ASP A 161 30.52 -0.15 2.99
C ASP A 161 29.03 -0.22 3.31
N ILE A 162 28.70 -0.13 4.60
CA ILE A 162 27.33 0.08 5.05
C ILE A 162 27.10 1.58 5.15
N VAL A 163 26.02 2.05 4.54
CA VAL A 163 25.58 3.45 4.63
C VAL A 163 24.43 3.52 5.62
N TYR A 164 24.49 4.44 6.58
CA TYR A 164 23.47 4.60 7.61
C TYR A 164 23.00 6.05 7.70
N CYS A 165 21.68 6.25 7.72
CA CYS A 165 21.08 7.57 7.76
C CYS A 165 20.96 8.08 9.20
N ILE A 166 21.57 9.23 9.46
CA ILE A 166 21.59 9.88 10.78
C ILE A 166 20.76 11.18 10.84
N ARG A 167 20.18 11.61 9.70
CA ARG A 167 19.34 12.83 9.60
C ARG A 167 18.23 12.65 8.57
N GLY A 168 17.01 13.04 8.93
CA GLY A 168 15.85 12.88 8.06
C GLY A 168 15.25 11.48 8.20
N SER A 169 15.51 10.57 7.25
CA SER A 169 15.07 9.17 7.30
C SER A 169 15.93 8.33 8.26
N LEU A 170 15.98 8.74 9.53
CA LEU A 170 16.83 8.20 10.57
C LEU A 170 16.68 6.67 10.69
N GLY A 171 17.80 5.95 10.79
CA GLY A 171 17.82 4.49 10.90
C GLY A 171 17.87 3.75 9.57
N LYS A 172 17.57 4.41 8.44
CA LYS A 172 17.62 3.79 7.12
C LYS A 172 19.06 3.41 6.76
N CYS A 173 19.30 2.16 6.37
CA CYS A 173 20.63 1.68 6.03
C CYS A 173 20.67 0.75 4.81
N GLY A 174 21.85 0.64 4.18
CA GLY A 174 22.04 -0.22 3.02
C GLY A 174 23.50 -0.45 2.65
N PHE A 175 23.77 -1.55 1.96
CA PHE A 175 25.10 -1.85 1.41
C PHE A 175 25.39 -1.03 0.15
N PHE A 176 26.60 -0.50 0.08
CA PHE A 176 27.13 0.12 -1.14
C PHE A 176 27.81 -0.94 -2.03
N THR A 177 27.24 -1.20 -3.20
CA THR A 177 27.67 -2.27 -4.11
C THR A 177 28.58 -1.80 -5.25
N MET A 178 28.78 -0.49 -5.40
CA MET A 178 29.59 0.10 -6.47
C MET A 178 31.07 0.21 -6.05
N SER A 179 31.96 0.53 -7.00
CA SER A 179 33.42 0.56 -6.77
C SER A 179 33.87 1.72 -5.89
N LYS A 180 33.36 2.92 -6.14
CA LYS A 180 33.64 4.15 -5.38
C LYS A 180 32.45 5.10 -5.44
N GLY A 181 32.30 5.91 -4.41
CA GLY A 181 31.24 6.92 -4.32
C GLY A 181 31.49 7.88 -3.17
N ALA A 182 30.57 8.80 -2.93
CA ALA A 182 30.58 9.62 -1.74
C ALA A 182 29.19 9.73 -1.13
N ILE A 183 29.10 9.95 0.18
CA ILE A 183 27.83 10.16 0.87
C ILE A 183 27.52 11.64 1.08
N SER A 184 26.24 11.97 1.07
CA SER A 184 25.72 13.23 1.58
C SER A 184 25.89 13.37 3.10
N SER A 185 25.78 14.60 3.60
CA SER A 185 26.05 14.92 5.01
C SER A 185 25.00 14.39 6.00
N SER A 186 23.87 13.85 5.49
CA SER A 186 22.82 13.19 6.27
C SER A 186 23.09 11.71 6.54
N LEU A 187 24.17 11.16 5.98
CA LEU A 187 24.57 9.77 6.14
C LEU A 187 25.91 9.67 6.87
N VAL A 188 26.20 8.46 7.35
CA VAL A 188 27.53 8.01 7.78
C VAL A 188 27.86 6.70 7.11
N ILE A 189 29.16 6.42 7.00
CA ILE A 189 29.68 5.13 6.56
C ILE A 189 30.04 4.32 7.79
N VAL A 190 29.57 3.08 7.86
CA VAL A 190 29.98 2.08 8.85
C VAL A 190 30.89 1.08 8.15
N ARG A 191 32.18 1.13 8.49
CA ARG A 191 33.21 0.27 7.89
C ARG A 191 33.91 -0.55 8.98
N PRO A 192 33.69 -1.87 9.07
CA PRO A 192 34.35 -2.68 10.09
C PRO A 192 35.87 -2.59 10.00
N PHE A 193 36.56 -2.59 11.14
CA PHE A 193 38.02 -2.56 11.16
C PHE A 193 38.62 -3.83 10.54
N ARG A 194 38.03 -4.98 10.83
CA ARG A 194 38.44 -6.27 10.28
C ARG A 194 37.70 -6.53 8.96
N GLU A 195 38.45 -6.78 7.89
CA GLU A 195 37.85 -7.11 6.58
C GLU A 195 37.29 -8.54 6.58
N ASN A 196 36.10 -8.70 7.16
CA ASN A 196 35.38 -9.97 7.21
C ASN A 196 33.92 -9.75 6.80
N ASN A 197 33.44 -10.54 5.83
CA ASN A 197 32.08 -10.41 5.30
C ASN A 197 30.99 -10.75 6.32
N VAL A 198 31.25 -11.71 7.22
CA VAL A 198 30.32 -12.12 8.27
C VAL A 198 30.13 -10.97 9.26
N ILE A 199 31.20 -10.31 9.69
CA ILE A 199 31.13 -9.14 10.58
C ILE A 199 30.31 -8.02 9.90
N ARG A 200 30.55 -7.75 8.61
CA ARG A 200 29.77 -6.75 7.85
C ARG A 200 28.28 -7.09 7.85
N LYS A 201 27.93 -8.34 7.52
CA LYS A 201 26.53 -8.78 7.51
C LYS A 201 25.90 -8.67 8.90
N TYR A 202 26.60 -9.08 9.94
CA TYR A 202 26.09 -8.97 11.31
C TYR A 202 25.87 -7.52 11.74
N LEU A 203 26.80 -6.61 11.44
CA LEU A 203 26.60 -5.16 11.68
C LEU A 203 25.35 -4.66 10.96
N PHE A 204 25.13 -5.10 9.71
CA PHE A 204 23.92 -4.74 8.97
C PHE A 204 22.63 -5.31 9.61
N LEU A 205 22.64 -6.55 10.08
CA LEU A 205 21.51 -7.15 10.81
C LEU A 205 21.21 -6.38 12.10
N TYR A 206 22.25 -6.05 12.88
CA TYR A 206 22.13 -5.25 14.11
C TYR A 206 21.53 -3.86 13.84
N LEU A 207 22.01 -3.17 12.81
CA LEU A 207 21.54 -1.82 12.44
C LEU A 207 20.08 -1.80 11.97
N ASN A 208 19.52 -2.95 11.58
CA ASN A 208 18.10 -3.12 11.25
C ASN A 208 17.28 -3.75 12.39
N ALA A 209 17.89 -4.11 13.52
CA ALA A 209 17.20 -4.69 14.66
C ALA A 209 16.55 -3.63 15.54
N SER A 210 15.57 -4.05 16.35
CA SER A 210 14.87 -3.20 17.33
C SER A 210 15.81 -2.51 18.32
N LEU A 211 16.97 -3.13 18.62
CA LEU A 211 17.96 -2.55 19.51
C LEU A 211 18.54 -1.24 18.95
N ALA A 212 18.94 -1.20 17.67
CA ALA A 212 19.43 0.02 17.06
C ALA A 212 18.36 1.13 17.01
N GLU A 213 17.09 0.76 16.79
CA GLU A 213 15.96 1.70 16.91
C GLU A 213 15.80 2.25 18.35
N SER A 214 16.01 1.41 19.37
CA SER A 214 15.95 1.84 20.77
C SER A 214 17.12 2.74 21.17
N GLU A 215 18.32 2.47 20.65
CA GLU A 215 19.51 3.32 20.83
C GLU A 215 19.28 4.71 20.21
N ILE A 216 18.67 4.79 19.03
CA ILE A 216 18.27 6.07 18.42
C ILE A 216 17.41 6.89 19.38
N LYS A 217 16.40 6.27 20.02
CA LYS A 217 15.46 6.97 20.90
C LYS A 217 16.13 7.55 22.15
N LYS A 218 17.22 6.95 22.65
CA LYS A 218 18.01 7.49 23.78
C LYS A 218 18.60 8.87 23.48
N TYR A 219 18.84 9.15 22.19
CA TYR A 219 19.45 10.40 21.72
C TYR A 219 18.44 11.33 21.02
N ASP A 220 17.15 10.95 21.01
CA ASP A 220 16.09 11.76 20.40
C ASP A 220 15.60 12.82 21.39
N ASN A 221 15.99 14.08 21.17
CA ASN A 221 15.64 15.21 22.02
C ASN A 221 14.29 15.86 21.64
N GLY A 222 13.42 15.19 20.87
CA GLY A 222 12.06 15.66 20.58
C GLY A 222 11.97 16.82 19.58
N SER A 223 12.99 17.05 18.76
CA SER A 223 12.99 18.13 17.75
C SER A 223 12.26 17.74 16.46
N ALA A 224 11.67 18.72 15.76
CA ALA A 224 10.90 18.52 14.52
C ALA A 224 11.68 17.88 13.34
N GLN A 225 13.01 17.84 13.40
CA GLN A 225 13.85 17.02 12.52
C GLN A 225 14.78 16.13 13.36
N PRO A 226 14.55 14.81 13.44
CA PRO A 226 15.40 13.93 14.22
C PRO A 226 16.81 13.89 13.60
N ASN A 227 17.82 14.15 14.43
CA ASN A 227 19.22 14.27 14.04
C ASN A 227 20.10 13.56 15.08
N LEU A 228 20.70 12.46 14.67
CA LEU A 228 21.65 11.69 15.46
C LEU A 228 23.08 12.17 15.15
N ALA A 229 23.85 12.59 16.15
CA ALA A 229 25.24 12.93 15.91
C ALA A 229 26.06 11.64 15.69
N ALA A 230 27.01 11.67 14.76
CA ALA A 230 27.86 10.51 14.49
C ALA A 230 28.65 10.02 15.72
N LYS A 231 28.98 10.92 16.66
CA LYS A 231 29.62 10.57 17.94
C LYS A 231 28.70 9.77 18.87
N ASP A 232 27.39 9.99 18.79
CA ASP A 232 26.40 9.31 19.62
C ASP A 232 26.07 7.97 18.97
N PHE A 233 25.92 7.95 17.63
CA PHE A 233 25.83 6.70 16.85
C PHE A 233 27.02 5.77 17.07
N ALA A 234 28.23 6.32 17.18
CA ALA A 234 29.44 5.54 17.47
C ALA A 234 29.39 4.82 18.83
N ARG A 235 28.60 5.33 19.79
CA ARG A 235 28.44 4.78 21.15
C ARG A 235 27.33 3.75 21.28
N PHE A 236 26.62 3.45 20.20
CA PHE A 236 25.56 2.43 20.22
C PHE A 236 26.10 1.12 20.78
N LEU A 237 25.42 0.59 21.80
CA LEU A 237 25.76 -0.71 22.38
C LEU A 237 25.38 -1.83 21.41
N ILE A 238 26.36 -2.65 21.08
CA ILE A 238 26.21 -3.80 20.19
C ILE A 238 26.64 -5.08 20.92
N PRO A 239 25.80 -6.13 20.93
CA PRO A 239 26.18 -7.43 21.46
C PRO A 239 27.02 -8.15 20.41
N VAL A 240 28.19 -8.65 20.80
CA VAL A 240 29.17 -9.28 19.92
C VAL A 240 29.24 -10.77 20.24
N PRO A 241 28.90 -11.67 19.29
CA PRO A 241 29.06 -13.10 19.45
C PRO A 241 30.50 -13.55 19.21
N PRO A 242 30.85 -14.79 19.59
CA PRO A 242 31.97 -15.53 19.00
C PRO A 242 32.01 -15.46 17.47
N LEU A 243 33.22 -15.50 16.90
CA LEU A 243 33.40 -15.37 15.45
C LEU A 243 32.78 -16.54 14.66
N ASP A 244 32.80 -17.74 15.22
CA ASP A 244 32.24 -18.94 14.58
C ASP A 244 30.70 -18.95 14.67
N GLU A 245 30.14 -18.53 15.82
CA GLU A 245 28.70 -18.34 15.98
C GLU A 245 28.14 -17.26 15.03
N LEU A 246 28.88 -16.16 14.81
CA LEU A 246 28.51 -15.07 13.90
C LEU A 246 28.13 -15.57 12.50
N ASP A 247 28.88 -16.52 11.93
CA ASP A 247 28.60 -17.10 10.62
C ASP A 247 27.30 -17.90 10.63
N THR A 248 27.07 -18.67 11.70
CA THR A 248 25.85 -19.46 11.89
C THR A 248 24.61 -18.57 12.03
N ILE A 249 24.70 -17.49 12.82
CA ILE A 249 23.62 -16.49 12.98
C ILE A 249 23.29 -15.84 11.64
N VAL A 250 24.30 -15.38 10.91
CA VAL A 250 24.12 -14.71 9.62
C VAL A 250 23.47 -15.65 8.61
N LYS A 251 23.97 -16.88 8.47
CA LYS A 251 23.38 -17.89 7.56
C LYS A 251 21.94 -18.21 7.92
N LYS A 252 21.65 -18.43 9.22
CA LYS A 252 20.28 -18.73 9.67
C LYS A 252 19.34 -17.55 9.43
N THR A 253 19.80 -16.34 9.70
CA THR A 253 19.02 -15.11 9.48
C THR A 253 18.72 -14.91 8.00
N ASP A 254 19.73 -15.00 7.13
CA ASP A 254 19.56 -14.88 5.67
C ASP A 254 18.51 -15.90 5.16
N ASN A 255 18.60 -17.16 5.59
CA ASN A 255 17.65 -18.21 5.20
C ASN A 255 16.21 -17.91 5.65
N VAL A 256 16.02 -17.50 6.90
CA VAL A 256 14.67 -17.24 7.43
C VAL A 256 14.09 -15.96 6.82
N LEU A 257 14.89 -14.90 6.66
CA LEU A 257 14.43 -13.66 6.02
C LEU A 257 14.04 -13.85 4.56
N MET A 258 14.72 -14.72 3.83
CA MET A 258 14.32 -15.12 2.47
C MET A 258 12.92 -15.76 2.45
N LEU A 259 12.60 -16.63 3.42
CA LEU A 259 11.25 -17.21 3.55
C LEU A 259 10.21 -16.13 3.88
N VAL A 260 10.54 -15.15 4.73
CA VAL A 260 9.64 -14.03 5.04
C VAL A 260 9.35 -13.19 3.80
N GLU A 261 10.35 -12.94 2.97
CA GLU A 261 10.20 -12.23 1.69
C GLU A 261 9.31 -13.02 0.71
N GLN A 262 9.54 -14.33 0.57
CA GLN A 262 8.69 -15.20 -0.25
C GLN A 262 7.23 -15.16 0.20
N ILE A 263 6.96 -15.19 1.51
CA ILE A 263 5.60 -15.10 2.03
C ILE A 263 4.98 -13.73 1.72
N THR A 264 5.76 -12.65 1.81
CA THR A 264 5.30 -11.29 1.47
C THR A 264 4.89 -11.22 -0.01
N ASN A 265 5.75 -11.70 -0.92
CA ASN A 265 5.47 -11.72 -2.35
C ASN A 265 4.25 -12.60 -2.70
N ASN A 266 4.13 -13.76 -2.06
CA ASN A 266 2.98 -14.65 -2.26
C ASN A 266 1.67 -14.00 -1.82
N LYS A 267 1.66 -13.24 -0.71
CA LYS A 267 0.47 -12.50 -0.26
C LYS A 267 0.03 -11.45 -1.29
N GLU A 268 0.96 -10.68 -1.84
CA GLU A 268 0.65 -9.69 -2.87
C GLU A 268 0.14 -10.34 -4.16
N SER A 269 0.79 -11.42 -4.60
CA SER A 269 0.36 -12.20 -5.76
C SER A 269 -1.07 -12.71 -5.61
N ILE A 270 -1.41 -13.28 -4.45
CA ILE A 270 -2.77 -13.79 -4.21
C ILE A 270 -3.80 -12.65 -4.20
N LYS A 271 -3.49 -11.49 -3.58
CA LYS A 271 -4.38 -10.31 -3.63
C LYS A 271 -4.67 -9.88 -5.07
N ASN A 272 -3.66 -9.88 -5.93
CA ASN A 272 -3.81 -9.56 -7.35
C ASN A 272 -4.68 -10.60 -8.08
N ILE A 273 -4.43 -11.89 -7.87
CA ILE A 273 -5.24 -12.98 -8.47
C ILE A 273 -6.70 -12.88 -8.04
N ILE A 274 -6.97 -12.56 -6.77
CA ILE A 274 -8.33 -12.39 -6.24
C ILE A 274 -9.05 -11.22 -6.91
N SER A 275 -8.36 -10.10 -7.09
CA SER A 275 -8.89 -8.93 -7.82
C SER A 275 -9.24 -9.29 -9.27
N LEU A 276 -8.30 -9.94 -9.98
CA LEU A 276 -8.50 -10.38 -11.36
C LEU A 276 -9.65 -11.39 -11.49
N THR A 277 -9.73 -12.36 -10.58
CA THR A 277 -10.78 -13.38 -10.56
C THR A 277 -12.14 -12.75 -10.34
N THR A 278 -12.25 -11.80 -9.40
CA THR A 278 -13.51 -11.07 -9.13
C THR A 278 -13.95 -10.27 -10.36
N SER A 279 -13.01 -9.58 -11.01
CA SER A 279 -13.27 -8.87 -12.27
C SER A 279 -13.74 -9.83 -13.37
N LYS A 280 -13.11 -11.00 -13.49
CA LYS A 280 -13.48 -12.00 -14.50
C LYS A 280 -14.83 -12.65 -14.26
N ILE A 281 -15.20 -12.92 -13.00
CA ILE A 281 -16.54 -13.42 -12.65
C ILE A 281 -17.61 -12.41 -13.09
N LEU A 282 -17.38 -11.13 -12.82
CA LEU A 282 -18.31 -10.08 -13.22
C LEU A 282 -18.38 -9.93 -14.74
N ASP A 283 -17.24 -10.01 -15.43
CA ASP A 283 -17.17 -10.03 -16.89
C ASP A 283 -17.99 -11.18 -17.49
N LEU A 284 -17.79 -12.41 -17.01
CA LEU A 284 -18.57 -13.57 -17.45
C LEU A 284 -20.07 -13.41 -17.14
N ALA A 285 -20.42 -12.78 -16.01
CA ALA A 285 -21.80 -12.52 -15.62
C ALA A 285 -22.52 -11.62 -16.64
N ILE A 286 -21.89 -10.51 -17.04
CA ILE A 286 -22.53 -9.53 -17.94
C ILE A 286 -22.54 -9.97 -19.42
N HIS A 287 -21.75 -10.98 -19.78
CA HIS A 287 -21.73 -11.56 -21.13
C HIS A 287 -22.65 -12.80 -21.25
N GLY A 288 -23.38 -13.17 -20.20
CA GLY A 288 -24.23 -14.37 -20.20
C GLY A 288 -23.46 -15.69 -20.24
N LYS A 289 -22.22 -15.69 -19.73
CA LYS A 289 -21.30 -16.85 -19.75
C LYS A 289 -21.06 -17.43 -18.36
N LEU A 290 -21.60 -16.82 -17.30
CA LEU A 290 -21.39 -17.30 -15.93
C LEU A 290 -22.25 -18.51 -15.57
N VAL A 291 -23.44 -18.60 -16.15
CA VAL A 291 -24.39 -19.72 -15.96
C VAL A 291 -24.81 -20.26 -17.33
N PRO A 292 -25.20 -21.53 -17.44
CA PRO A 292 -25.76 -22.06 -18.68
C PRO A 292 -27.02 -21.31 -19.12
N GLN A 293 -27.15 -21.10 -20.43
CA GLN A 293 -28.38 -20.64 -21.07
C GLN A 293 -29.48 -21.72 -20.93
N ASN A 294 -30.74 -21.30 -20.86
CA ASN A 294 -31.89 -22.21 -20.77
C ASN A 294 -32.96 -21.80 -21.79
N ASP A 295 -33.19 -22.64 -22.79
CA ASP A 295 -34.15 -22.37 -23.88
C ASP A 295 -35.60 -22.30 -23.40
N ASN A 296 -35.90 -22.80 -22.19
CA ASN A 296 -37.21 -22.69 -21.56
C ASN A 296 -37.43 -21.37 -20.81
N ASP A 297 -36.38 -20.56 -20.64
CA ASP A 297 -36.54 -19.25 -20.03
C ASP A 297 -37.26 -18.32 -21.01
N GLU A 298 -38.23 -17.57 -20.50
CA GLU A 298 -38.85 -16.50 -21.27
C GLU A 298 -37.79 -15.46 -21.69
N PRO A 299 -37.67 -15.12 -22.99
CA PRO A 299 -36.68 -14.16 -23.47
C PRO A 299 -36.78 -12.79 -22.79
N ALA A 300 -35.65 -12.09 -22.67
CA ALA A 300 -35.59 -10.77 -22.06
C ALA A 300 -36.51 -9.73 -22.72
N SER A 301 -36.76 -9.88 -24.03
CA SER A 301 -37.67 -9.03 -24.80
C SER A 301 -39.10 -9.03 -24.22
N MET A 302 -39.62 -10.18 -23.81
CA MET A 302 -40.96 -10.31 -23.21
C MET A 302 -41.05 -9.63 -21.85
N LEU A 303 -40.00 -9.75 -21.02
CA LEU A 303 -39.92 -9.01 -19.75
C LEU A 303 -39.90 -7.50 -19.99
N LEU A 304 -39.13 -7.03 -20.97
CA LEU A 304 -39.08 -5.62 -21.33
C LEU A 304 -40.42 -5.10 -21.85
N GLU A 305 -41.19 -5.90 -22.58
CA GLU A 305 -42.57 -5.54 -22.97
C GLU A 305 -43.47 -5.33 -21.75
N ARG A 306 -43.41 -6.21 -20.76
CA ARG A 306 -44.16 -6.03 -19.50
C ARG A 306 -43.73 -4.77 -18.74
N ILE A 307 -42.43 -4.52 -18.65
CA ILE A 307 -41.86 -3.31 -18.03
C ILE A 307 -42.36 -2.05 -18.74
N ARG A 308 -42.42 -2.05 -20.08
CA ARG A 308 -42.97 -0.92 -20.86
C ARG A 308 -44.46 -0.72 -20.60
N ALA A 309 -45.25 -1.80 -20.56
CA ALA A 309 -46.68 -1.72 -20.26
C ALA A 309 -46.94 -1.17 -18.84
N GLU A 310 -46.18 -1.64 -17.86
CA GLU A 310 -46.23 -1.13 -16.48
C GLU A 310 -45.85 0.36 -16.43
N LYS A 311 -44.77 0.75 -17.11
CA LYS A 311 -44.33 2.15 -17.22
C LYS A 311 -45.42 3.03 -17.83
N GLU A 312 -46.06 2.59 -18.91
CA GLU A 312 -47.15 3.30 -19.57
C GLU A 312 -48.35 3.49 -18.62
N GLU A 313 -48.69 2.48 -17.83
CA GLU A 313 -49.75 2.56 -16.83
C GLU A 313 -49.40 3.55 -15.69
N LEU A 314 -48.15 3.55 -15.22
CA LEU A 314 -47.68 4.55 -14.25
C LEU A 314 -47.70 5.98 -14.80
N ILE A 315 -47.44 6.16 -16.11
CA ILE A 315 -47.57 7.45 -16.80
C ILE A 315 -49.04 7.89 -16.84
N LYS A 316 -49.97 7.00 -17.21
CA LYS A 316 -51.41 7.28 -17.23
C LYS A 316 -51.94 7.67 -15.85
N GLN A 317 -51.44 7.04 -14.80
CA GLN A 317 -51.77 7.37 -13.41
C GLN A 317 -51.09 8.65 -12.90
N GLY A 318 -50.23 9.30 -13.70
CA GLY A 318 -49.51 10.51 -13.32
C GLY A 318 -48.40 10.30 -12.28
N LYS A 319 -48.05 9.04 -11.98
CA LYS A 319 -47.02 8.68 -10.98
C LYS A 319 -45.60 8.91 -11.51
N ILE A 320 -45.41 8.80 -12.82
CA ILE A 320 -44.14 9.09 -13.50
C ILE A 320 -44.39 9.95 -14.75
N LYS A 321 -43.37 10.70 -15.17
CA LYS A 321 -43.43 11.50 -16.40
C LYS A 321 -42.93 10.68 -17.59
N ARG A 322 -43.58 10.85 -18.75
CA ARG A 322 -43.10 10.24 -20.01
C ARG A 322 -41.72 10.79 -20.36
N ASP A 323 -40.79 9.91 -20.72
CA ASP A 323 -39.50 10.30 -21.26
C ASP A 323 -39.67 10.74 -22.73
N LYS A 324 -38.94 11.79 -23.13
CA LYS A 324 -38.98 12.28 -24.52
C LYS A 324 -38.19 11.39 -25.49
N ARG A 325 -37.36 10.49 -24.97
CA ARG A 325 -36.48 9.58 -25.74
C ARG A 325 -36.83 8.10 -25.51
N GLU A 326 -38.11 7.77 -25.50
CA GLU A 326 -38.57 6.37 -25.52
C GLU A 326 -38.10 5.68 -26.81
N SER A 327 -37.60 4.46 -26.68
CA SER A 327 -37.00 3.68 -27.75
C SER A 327 -36.94 2.19 -27.41
N VAL A 328 -36.77 1.37 -28.44
CA VAL A 328 -36.65 -0.09 -28.34
C VAL A 328 -35.44 -0.54 -29.11
N ILE A 329 -34.54 -1.25 -28.45
CA ILE A 329 -33.40 -1.90 -29.10
C ILE A 329 -33.80 -3.33 -29.47
N TYR A 330 -33.49 -3.74 -30.70
CA TYR A 330 -33.71 -5.10 -31.19
C TYR A 330 -32.61 -5.48 -32.19
N ARG A 331 -32.49 -6.79 -32.47
CA ARG A 331 -31.56 -7.34 -33.46
C ARG A 331 -32.31 -7.59 -34.77
N GLY A 332 -31.83 -7.03 -35.87
CA GLY A 332 -32.39 -7.18 -37.21
C GLY A 332 -32.09 -8.56 -37.83
N THR A 333 -32.70 -8.86 -38.97
CA THR A 333 -32.48 -10.10 -39.72
C THR A 333 -31.07 -10.18 -40.34
N ASP A 334 -30.39 -9.05 -40.45
CA ASP A 334 -28.99 -8.90 -40.87
C ASP A 334 -27.99 -9.04 -39.72
N ASN A 335 -28.46 -9.40 -38.53
CA ASN A 335 -27.71 -9.51 -37.28
C ASN A 335 -27.20 -8.19 -36.68
N SER A 336 -27.53 -7.04 -37.27
CA SER A 336 -27.21 -5.71 -36.73
C SER A 336 -28.21 -5.28 -35.64
N TYR A 337 -27.76 -4.43 -34.71
CA TYR A 337 -28.58 -3.86 -33.65
C TYR A 337 -29.17 -2.51 -34.07
N TYR A 338 -30.48 -2.38 -33.89
CA TYR A 338 -31.24 -1.19 -34.22
C TYR A 338 -31.95 -0.63 -32.99
N GLU A 339 -31.97 0.68 -32.86
CA GLU A 339 -32.77 1.41 -31.88
C GLU A 339 -33.91 2.14 -32.60
N ARG A 340 -35.15 1.70 -32.34
CA ARG A 340 -36.37 2.32 -32.86
C ARG A 340 -36.96 3.32 -31.88
N PHE A 341 -37.20 4.55 -32.32
CA PHE A 341 -37.76 5.63 -31.51
C PHE A 341 -39.29 5.71 -31.62
N ALA A 342 -39.90 6.47 -30.71
CA ALA A 342 -41.36 6.64 -30.67
C ALA A 342 -41.98 7.29 -31.92
N ASP A 343 -41.19 8.04 -32.71
CA ASP A 343 -41.61 8.64 -33.98
C ASP A 343 -41.52 7.66 -35.17
N GLY A 344 -41.09 6.42 -34.92
CA GLY A 344 -40.92 5.38 -35.93
C GLY A 344 -39.57 5.42 -36.64
N SER A 345 -38.70 6.40 -36.35
CA SER A 345 -37.34 6.40 -36.88
C SER A 345 -36.50 5.26 -36.28
N GLU A 346 -35.60 4.69 -37.07
CA GLU A 346 -34.70 3.61 -36.67
C GLU A 346 -33.25 4.04 -36.90
N LYS A 347 -32.39 3.73 -35.95
CA LYS A 347 -30.95 4.01 -36.00
C LYS A 347 -30.17 2.71 -35.77
N CYS A 348 -29.24 2.38 -36.66
CA CYS A 348 -28.26 1.33 -36.39
C CYS A 348 -27.31 1.79 -35.26
N ILE A 349 -27.10 0.94 -34.27
CA ILE A 349 -26.30 1.24 -33.07
C ILE A 349 -25.15 0.25 -32.87
N ASP A 350 -24.75 -0.50 -33.89
CA ASP A 350 -23.65 -1.48 -33.81
C ASP A 350 -22.35 -0.87 -33.24
N GLU A 351 -22.05 0.38 -33.59
CA GLU A 351 -20.89 1.11 -33.07
C GLU A 351 -20.96 1.39 -31.56
N GLU A 352 -22.16 1.38 -30.97
CA GLU A 352 -22.38 1.56 -29.54
C GLU A 352 -22.41 0.23 -28.77
N ILE A 353 -22.58 -0.91 -29.45
CA ILE A 353 -22.70 -2.23 -28.82
C ILE A 353 -21.33 -2.70 -28.33
N PRO A 354 -21.14 -2.89 -27.01
CA PRO A 354 -19.81 -3.22 -26.48
C PRO A 354 -19.34 -4.64 -26.80
N PHE A 355 -20.27 -5.59 -26.92
CA PHE A 355 -20.00 -7.01 -27.14
C PHE A 355 -21.28 -7.77 -27.53
N GLU A 356 -21.09 -8.99 -28.04
CA GLU A 356 -22.19 -9.93 -28.33
C GLU A 356 -22.80 -10.52 -27.06
N ILE A 357 -24.13 -10.61 -27.04
CA ILE A 357 -24.94 -11.20 -25.95
C ILE A 357 -25.67 -12.46 -26.46
N PRO A 358 -26.11 -13.37 -25.57
CA PRO A 358 -26.95 -14.50 -25.95
C PRO A 358 -28.24 -14.07 -26.65
N ASP A 359 -28.79 -14.93 -27.53
CA ASP A 359 -30.01 -14.61 -28.29
C ASP A 359 -31.25 -14.41 -27.40
N SER A 360 -31.26 -15.00 -26.21
CA SER A 360 -32.32 -14.83 -25.20
C SER A 360 -32.23 -13.48 -24.47
N TRP A 361 -31.13 -12.74 -24.63
CA TRP A 361 -30.89 -11.45 -23.99
C TRP A 361 -31.30 -10.29 -24.91
N THR A 362 -31.36 -9.09 -24.34
CA THR A 362 -31.63 -7.87 -25.12
C THR A 362 -30.82 -6.71 -24.55
N TRP A 363 -30.28 -5.85 -25.41
CA TRP A 363 -29.71 -4.58 -24.95
C TRP A 363 -30.84 -3.62 -24.58
N VAL A 364 -30.70 -2.90 -23.47
CA VAL A 364 -31.66 -1.86 -23.06
C VAL A 364 -30.92 -0.63 -22.57
N ARG A 365 -31.43 0.57 -22.84
CA ARG A 365 -30.91 1.76 -22.17
C ARG A 365 -31.43 1.81 -20.74
N LEU A 366 -30.57 2.21 -19.80
CA LEU A 366 -30.93 2.32 -18.39
C LEU A 366 -32.19 3.19 -18.19
N GLY A 367 -32.39 4.24 -18.98
CA GLY A 367 -33.57 5.11 -18.91
C GLY A 367 -34.91 4.42 -19.13
N HIS A 368 -34.95 3.27 -19.81
CA HIS A 368 -36.20 2.53 -20.07
C HIS A 368 -36.60 1.59 -18.95
N ILE A 369 -35.67 1.28 -18.04
CA ILE A 369 -35.90 0.41 -16.87
C ILE A 369 -35.92 1.18 -15.54
N ILE A 370 -35.81 2.51 -15.60
CA ILE A 370 -35.88 3.42 -14.44
C ILE A 370 -37.31 3.90 -14.22
N LYS A 371 -37.74 3.86 -12.96
CA LYS A 371 -38.95 4.51 -12.44
C LYS A 371 -38.72 5.98 -12.13
N ASN A 372 -37.60 6.30 -11.47
CA ASN A 372 -37.26 7.67 -11.10
C ASN A 372 -35.74 7.89 -11.07
N ILE A 373 -35.29 9.07 -11.49
CA ILE A 373 -33.90 9.51 -11.37
C ILE A 373 -33.88 10.94 -10.84
N GLN A 374 -33.14 11.16 -9.75
CA GLN A 374 -33.24 12.42 -9.03
C GLN A 374 -31.94 12.78 -8.31
N TYR A 375 -31.54 14.05 -8.45
CA TYR A 375 -30.43 14.64 -7.71
C TYR A 375 -30.77 14.82 -6.23
N GLY A 376 -29.76 14.70 -5.37
CA GLY A 376 -29.93 14.86 -3.94
C GLY A 376 -30.22 16.29 -3.48
N LEU A 377 -30.44 16.41 -2.18
CA LEU A 377 -30.73 17.65 -1.49
C LEU A 377 -29.49 18.55 -1.42
N SER A 378 -29.63 19.81 -1.79
CA SER A 378 -28.62 20.85 -1.55
C SER A 378 -28.81 21.42 -0.14
N SER A 379 -28.29 20.72 0.86
CA SER A 379 -28.25 21.15 2.26
C SER A 379 -26.87 20.94 2.85
N SER A 380 -26.55 21.68 3.89
CA SER A 380 -25.33 21.50 4.68
C SER A 380 -25.51 20.32 5.64
N ALA A 381 -24.40 19.67 5.97
CA ALA A 381 -24.37 18.68 7.04
C ALA A 381 -24.43 19.37 8.41
N GLU A 382 -25.25 18.85 9.30
CA GLU A 382 -25.50 19.35 10.65
C GLU A 382 -25.13 18.28 11.70
N ILE A 383 -24.85 18.72 12.93
CA ILE A 383 -24.54 17.83 14.06
C ILE A 383 -25.80 17.12 14.57
N SER A 384 -26.97 17.75 14.40
CA SER A 384 -28.29 17.24 14.81
C SER A 384 -29.34 17.69 13.80
N GLY A 385 -30.38 16.88 13.60
CA GLY A 385 -31.47 17.21 12.68
C GLY A 385 -32.55 16.15 12.68
N THR A 386 -33.54 16.30 11.81
CA THR A 386 -34.70 15.40 11.73
C THR A 386 -34.42 14.10 10.98
N CYS A 387 -33.36 14.06 10.16
CA CYS A 387 -33.00 12.91 9.34
C CYS A 387 -31.49 12.92 9.04
N HIS A 388 -30.96 11.77 8.60
CA HIS A 388 -29.57 11.67 8.13
C HIS A 388 -29.39 12.28 6.74
N LEU A 389 -28.22 12.86 6.47
CA LEU A 389 -27.79 13.35 5.16
C LEU A 389 -26.61 12.51 4.65
N LEU A 390 -26.89 11.47 3.87
CA LEU A 390 -25.87 10.62 3.27
C LEU A 390 -25.05 11.40 2.23
N ARG A 391 -23.74 11.50 2.43
CA ARG A 391 -22.81 12.15 1.50
C ARG A 391 -21.95 11.12 0.78
N ILE A 392 -21.33 11.58 -0.31
CA ILE A 392 -20.40 10.78 -1.11
C ILE A 392 -19.20 10.25 -0.30
N THR A 393 -18.75 10.99 0.72
CA THR A 393 -17.61 10.62 1.59
C THR A 393 -17.95 9.54 2.60
N ASP A 394 -19.24 9.37 2.90
CA ASP A 394 -19.74 8.40 3.86
C ASP A 394 -19.88 7.00 3.22
N ILE A 395 -19.83 6.93 1.88
CA ILE A 395 -19.85 5.69 1.11
C ILE A 395 -18.41 5.22 0.85
N GLN A 396 -17.99 4.17 1.55
CA GLN A 396 -16.63 3.63 1.46
C GLN A 396 -16.67 2.12 1.21
N ASN A 397 -15.93 1.66 0.19
CA ASN A 397 -15.81 0.23 -0.16
C ASN A 397 -17.18 -0.48 -0.32
N GLY A 398 -18.19 0.22 -0.87
CA GLY A 398 -19.54 -0.30 -1.07
C GLY A 398 -20.37 -0.44 0.21
N LYS A 399 -19.94 0.18 1.31
CA LYS A 399 -20.62 0.20 2.61
C LYS A 399 -20.79 1.63 3.12
N VAL A 400 -21.71 1.78 4.06
CA VAL A 400 -21.95 3.02 4.81
C VAL A 400 -21.95 2.66 6.28
N ASP A 401 -21.15 3.39 7.06
CA ASP A 401 -21.23 3.40 8.52
C ASP A 401 -22.23 4.47 8.95
N TRP A 402 -23.47 4.04 9.16
CA TRP A 402 -24.60 4.94 9.43
C TRP A 402 -24.47 5.73 10.73
N ASP A 403 -23.67 5.25 11.68
CA ASP A 403 -23.46 5.95 12.96
C ASP A 403 -22.65 7.24 12.76
N THR A 404 -21.92 7.34 11.66
CA THR A 404 -21.08 8.50 11.30
C THR A 404 -21.74 9.46 10.31
N VAL A 405 -22.89 9.08 9.75
CA VAL A 405 -23.61 9.89 8.76
C VAL A 405 -24.18 11.13 9.47
N PRO A 406 -23.89 12.35 8.99
CA PRO A 406 -24.36 13.57 9.63
C PRO A 406 -25.87 13.74 9.47
N TYR A 407 -26.43 14.70 10.19
CA TYR A 407 -27.85 15.04 10.10
C TYR A 407 -28.11 16.20 9.15
N THR A 408 -29.38 16.39 8.81
CA THR A 408 -29.93 17.61 8.23
C THR A 408 -31.39 17.75 8.63
N SER A 409 -31.91 18.97 8.57
CA SER A 409 -33.35 19.24 8.64
C SER A 409 -33.88 19.67 7.26
N THR A 410 -35.02 19.15 6.81
CA THR A 410 -35.61 19.52 5.52
C THR A 410 -37.14 19.45 5.53
N ASN A 411 -37.78 20.45 4.91
CA ASN A 411 -39.23 20.48 4.73
C ASN A 411 -39.69 19.64 3.53
N ASN A 412 -38.76 19.05 2.77
CA ASN A 412 -39.03 18.24 1.58
C ASN A 412 -38.59 16.78 1.79
N LEU A 413 -38.78 16.23 2.99
CA LEU A 413 -38.32 14.88 3.35
C LEU A 413 -38.77 13.84 2.33
N ASP A 414 -40.07 13.77 2.03
CA ASP A 414 -40.68 12.80 1.11
C ASP A 414 -40.01 12.77 -0.28
N LYS A 415 -39.54 13.92 -0.75
CA LYS A 415 -38.88 14.03 -2.05
C LYS A 415 -37.51 13.36 -2.08
N TYR A 416 -36.76 13.41 -0.98
CA TYR A 416 -35.37 12.96 -0.90
C TYR A 416 -35.17 11.72 -0.03
N LEU A 417 -36.23 11.22 0.60
CA LEU A 417 -36.18 10.06 1.47
C LEU A 417 -35.66 8.84 0.71
N LEU A 418 -34.59 8.22 1.22
CA LEU A 418 -34.01 6.99 0.70
C LEU A 418 -34.88 5.79 1.05
N HIS A 419 -34.92 4.82 0.14
CA HIS A 419 -35.57 3.54 0.35
C HIS A 419 -34.56 2.41 0.10
N ILE A 420 -34.82 1.26 0.72
CA ILE A 420 -34.09 0.03 0.39
C ILE A 420 -34.29 -0.25 -1.10
N ASN A 421 -33.22 -0.68 -1.77
CA ASN A 421 -33.09 -0.87 -3.22
C ASN A 421 -32.91 0.40 -4.07
N ASP A 422 -32.82 1.58 -3.46
CA ASP A 422 -32.34 2.76 -4.17
C ASP A 422 -30.86 2.56 -4.57
N ILE A 423 -30.48 2.99 -5.78
CA ILE A 423 -29.08 3.01 -6.23
C ILE A 423 -28.61 4.46 -6.29
N LEU A 424 -27.53 4.76 -5.58
CA LEU A 424 -26.92 6.08 -5.55
C LEU A 424 -25.67 6.10 -6.41
N PHE A 425 -25.51 7.16 -7.21
CA PHE A 425 -24.34 7.39 -8.04
C PHE A 425 -23.61 8.67 -7.63
N ALA A 426 -22.30 8.56 -7.51
CA ALA A 426 -21.40 9.69 -7.33
C ALA A 426 -21.36 10.57 -8.58
N ARG A 427 -21.72 11.85 -8.41
CA ARG A 427 -21.83 12.83 -9.50
C ARG A 427 -20.48 13.43 -9.90
N THR A 428 -19.66 13.80 -8.91
CA THR A 428 -18.47 14.66 -9.08
C THR A 428 -17.30 14.18 -8.22
N GLY A 429 -16.07 14.56 -8.58
CA GLY A 429 -14.86 14.27 -7.82
C GLY A 429 -14.13 12.98 -8.21
N ALA A 430 -13.23 12.49 -7.36
CA ALA A 430 -12.42 11.28 -7.64
C ALA A 430 -13.25 9.97 -7.69
N THR A 431 -14.52 10.03 -7.30
CA THR A 431 -15.43 8.89 -7.20
C THR A 431 -16.55 8.93 -8.24
N VAL A 432 -16.51 9.84 -9.23
CA VAL A 432 -17.53 9.97 -10.29
C VAL A 432 -17.88 8.61 -10.89
N GLY A 433 -19.18 8.33 -10.99
CA GLY A 433 -19.69 7.09 -11.56
C GLY A 433 -19.66 5.90 -10.59
N LYS A 434 -19.08 6.00 -9.39
CA LYS A 434 -19.24 4.91 -8.40
C LYS A 434 -20.70 4.80 -7.99
N SER A 435 -21.19 3.56 -7.88
CA SER A 435 -22.56 3.25 -7.47
C SER A 435 -22.59 2.62 -6.07
N PHE A 436 -23.72 2.81 -5.38
CA PHE A 436 -24.00 2.22 -4.08
C PHE A 436 -25.46 1.77 -4.02
N LEU A 437 -25.68 0.49 -3.70
CA LEU A 437 -27.00 -0.06 -3.46
C LEU A 437 -27.38 0.08 -1.98
N VAL A 438 -28.48 0.78 -1.71
CA VAL A 438 -29.02 0.92 -0.37
C VAL A 438 -29.66 -0.41 0.05
N THR A 439 -29.03 -1.09 1.01
CA THR A 439 -29.49 -2.40 1.53
C THR A 439 -29.98 -2.34 2.97
N GLN A 440 -29.64 -1.27 3.69
CA GLN A 440 -30.00 -1.04 5.08
C GLN A 440 -30.20 0.46 5.31
N LEU A 441 -31.20 0.80 6.13
CA LEU A 441 -31.52 2.18 6.54
C LEU A 441 -31.97 2.12 8.02
N PRO A 442 -31.14 2.53 8.98
CA PRO A 442 -31.51 2.46 10.40
C PRO A 442 -32.52 3.54 10.81
N CYS A 443 -32.56 4.65 10.08
CA CYS A 443 -33.50 5.75 10.28
C CYS A 443 -33.76 6.49 8.97
N ASP A 444 -34.70 7.44 9.01
CA ASP A 444 -35.00 8.31 7.88
C ASP A 444 -33.74 9.03 7.41
N SER A 445 -33.40 8.80 6.14
CA SER A 445 -32.18 9.28 5.53
C SER A 445 -32.49 9.91 4.20
N VAL A 446 -31.92 11.10 3.95
CA VAL A 446 -31.86 11.74 2.64
C VAL A 446 -30.43 11.71 2.10
N TYR A 447 -30.23 12.13 0.86
CA TYR A 447 -28.94 12.07 0.18
C TYR A 447 -28.52 13.43 -0.37
N ALA A 448 -27.23 13.75 -0.29
CA ALA A 448 -26.68 15.05 -0.67
C ALA A 448 -26.66 15.27 -2.20
N SER A 449 -26.62 16.54 -2.62
CA SER A 449 -26.70 16.97 -4.03
C SER A 449 -25.59 16.44 -4.96
N TYR A 450 -24.49 15.93 -4.39
CA TYR A 450 -23.42 15.25 -5.12
C TYR A 450 -23.72 13.78 -5.44
N LEU A 451 -24.89 13.28 -5.01
CA LEU A 451 -25.40 11.96 -5.34
C LEU A 451 -26.61 12.06 -6.27
N ILE A 452 -26.73 11.10 -7.18
CA ILE A 452 -27.90 10.88 -8.03
C ILE A 452 -28.54 9.58 -7.58
N ARG A 453 -29.82 9.62 -7.21
CA ARG A 453 -30.60 8.42 -6.96
C ARG A 453 -31.23 7.91 -8.24
N VAL A 454 -31.15 6.61 -8.45
CA VAL A 454 -31.84 5.83 -9.47
C VAL A 454 -32.73 4.80 -8.78
N GLN A 455 -34.00 4.79 -9.15
CA GLN A 455 -34.99 3.79 -8.71
C GLN A 455 -35.45 3.03 -9.94
N LEU A 456 -35.36 1.70 -9.92
CA LEU A 456 -35.80 0.85 -11.03
C LEU A 456 -37.32 0.64 -11.01
N LEU A 457 -37.87 0.22 -12.14
CA LEU A 457 -39.23 -0.33 -12.22
C LEU A 457 -39.31 -1.68 -11.49
N ASP A 458 -40.53 -2.13 -11.19
CA ASP A 458 -40.73 -3.38 -10.48
C ASP A 458 -40.38 -4.58 -11.39
N ASN A 459 -40.27 -5.79 -10.81
CA ASN A 459 -39.93 -7.04 -11.52
C ASN A 459 -38.53 -7.10 -12.18
N ILE A 460 -37.65 -6.13 -11.89
CA ILE A 460 -36.25 -6.16 -12.28
C ILE A 460 -35.39 -6.68 -11.13
N TRP A 461 -34.45 -7.58 -11.41
CA TRP A 461 -33.55 -8.08 -10.38
C TRP A 461 -32.46 -7.04 -10.07
N ILE A 462 -32.73 -6.16 -9.09
CA ILE A 462 -31.87 -5.02 -8.72
C ILE A 462 -30.39 -5.39 -8.51
N GLN A 463 -30.14 -6.58 -7.94
CA GLN A 463 -28.80 -7.08 -7.67
C GLN A 463 -28.00 -7.27 -8.97
N TYR A 464 -28.64 -7.72 -10.05
CA TYR A 464 -27.98 -7.90 -11.35
C TYR A 464 -27.57 -6.54 -11.92
N ILE A 465 -28.49 -5.58 -11.92
CA ILE A 465 -28.25 -4.22 -12.42
C ILE A 465 -27.14 -3.53 -11.61
N HIS A 466 -27.16 -3.65 -10.28
CA HIS A 466 -26.09 -3.13 -9.44
C HIS A 466 -24.73 -3.81 -9.72
N LYS A 467 -24.70 -5.12 -10.01
CA LYS A 467 -23.47 -5.79 -10.44
C LYS A 467 -22.97 -5.25 -11.77
N PHE A 468 -23.84 -4.98 -12.74
CA PHE A 468 -23.45 -4.34 -13.99
C PHE A 468 -22.75 -2.99 -13.77
N PHE A 469 -23.21 -2.16 -12.82
CA PHE A 469 -22.56 -0.88 -12.48
C PHE A 469 -21.17 -0.99 -11.83
N ASN A 470 -20.69 -2.21 -11.60
CA ASN A 470 -19.32 -2.47 -11.16
C ASN A 470 -18.45 -3.07 -12.28
N SER A 471 -19.01 -3.28 -13.48
CA SER A 471 -18.35 -3.98 -14.58
C SER A 471 -17.48 -3.06 -15.42
N ASN A 472 -16.54 -3.67 -16.16
CA ASN A 472 -15.68 -2.94 -17.09
C ASN A 472 -16.48 -2.26 -18.21
N SER A 473 -17.56 -2.89 -18.67
CA SER A 473 -18.45 -2.34 -19.70
C SER A 473 -19.13 -1.06 -19.23
N TYR A 474 -19.68 -1.06 -18.01
CA TYR A 474 -20.23 0.15 -17.40
C TYR A 474 -19.19 1.27 -17.33
N TRP A 475 -18.00 0.97 -16.80
CA TRP A 475 -16.94 1.96 -16.65
C TRP A 475 -16.39 2.48 -17.98
N ALA A 476 -16.41 1.68 -19.04
CA ALA A 476 -16.07 2.12 -20.38
C ALA A 476 -17.08 3.17 -20.88
N GLN A 477 -18.38 2.90 -20.73
CA GLN A 477 -19.44 3.85 -21.11
C GLN A 477 -19.40 5.13 -20.27
N ILE A 478 -19.13 5.03 -18.96
CA ILE A 478 -18.96 6.22 -18.11
C ILE A 478 -17.77 7.06 -18.58
N ARG A 479 -16.61 6.45 -18.88
CA ARG A 479 -15.43 7.17 -19.38
C ARG A 479 -15.68 7.88 -20.70
N ASP A 480 -16.36 7.23 -21.63
CA ASP A 480 -16.71 7.82 -22.93
C ASP A 480 -17.63 9.04 -22.77
N LYS A 481 -18.58 8.97 -21.83
CA LYS A 481 -19.56 10.03 -21.57
C LYS A 481 -19.08 11.12 -20.60
N MET A 482 -17.90 10.99 -19.99
CA MET A 482 -17.34 12.01 -19.09
C MET A 482 -16.74 13.16 -19.90
N VAL A 483 -17.49 14.26 -20.04
CA VAL A 483 -17.06 15.49 -20.72
C VAL A 483 -16.34 16.44 -19.75
N GLY A 484 -15.14 16.93 -20.11
CA GLY A 484 -14.49 18.11 -19.49
C GLY A 484 -13.04 17.93 -19.04
N VAL A 485 -12.16 18.88 -19.39
CA VAL A 485 -10.70 18.86 -19.16
C VAL A 485 -10.30 19.10 -17.68
N GLY A 486 -11.24 19.38 -16.78
CA GLY A 486 -10.92 19.79 -15.39
C GLY A 486 -11.52 18.96 -14.25
N GLN A 487 -12.75 18.46 -14.40
CA GLN A 487 -13.42 17.59 -13.42
C GLN A 487 -14.43 16.67 -14.14
N PRO A 488 -14.24 15.34 -14.09
CA PRO A 488 -15.23 14.42 -14.64
C PRO A 488 -16.57 14.60 -13.90
N ASN A 489 -17.67 14.61 -14.64
CA ASN A 489 -19.01 14.77 -14.06
C ASN A 489 -19.97 13.75 -14.71
N CYS A 490 -20.67 12.97 -13.89
CA CYS A 490 -21.70 12.05 -14.33
C CYS A 490 -23.07 12.68 -14.06
N ASN A 491 -23.92 12.82 -15.07
CA ASN A 491 -25.25 13.43 -14.91
C ASN A 491 -26.39 12.43 -15.22
N GLY A 492 -27.60 12.74 -14.79
CA GLY A 492 -28.75 11.85 -14.94
C GLY A 492 -29.11 11.55 -16.40
N THR A 493 -28.88 12.49 -17.32
CA THR A 493 -29.11 12.27 -18.76
C THR A 493 -28.11 11.24 -19.31
N SER A 494 -26.83 11.40 -19.00
CA SER A 494 -25.79 10.45 -19.40
C SER A 494 -26.00 9.05 -18.81
N LEU A 495 -26.48 8.96 -17.55
CA LEU A 495 -26.84 7.67 -16.94
C LEU A 495 -27.97 6.98 -17.68
N LYS A 496 -29.03 7.71 -18.09
CA LYS A 496 -30.15 7.12 -18.83
C LYS A 496 -29.74 6.49 -20.16
N GLU A 497 -28.67 6.97 -20.78
CA GLU A 497 -28.18 6.48 -22.08
C GLU A 497 -27.31 5.22 -21.99
N LEU A 498 -26.96 4.76 -20.79
CA LEU A 498 -26.12 3.57 -20.60
C LEU A 498 -26.80 2.32 -21.17
N LEU A 499 -26.08 1.57 -21.99
CA LEU A 499 -26.47 0.29 -22.53
C LEU A 499 -26.22 -0.81 -21.49
N ILE A 500 -27.27 -1.56 -21.18
CA ILE A 500 -27.25 -2.66 -20.22
C ILE A 500 -27.58 -3.96 -20.98
N PRO A 501 -26.75 -5.01 -20.85
CA PRO A 501 -27.11 -6.33 -21.35
C PRO A 501 -28.15 -6.92 -20.40
N PHE A 502 -29.38 -7.11 -20.88
CA PHE A 502 -30.53 -7.47 -20.07
C PHE A 502 -30.90 -8.96 -20.27
N PRO A 503 -30.72 -9.84 -19.27
CA PRO A 503 -31.05 -11.26 -19.37
C PRO A 503 -32.55 -11.53 -19.14
N PRO A 504 -33.02 -12.75 -19.48
CA PRO A 504 -34.24 -13.34 -18.93
C PRO A 504 -34.35 -13.20 -17.41
N HIS A 505 -35.57 -13.01 -16.89
CA HIS A 505 -35.80 -12.78 -15.45
C HIS A 505 -35.20 -13.87 -14.55
N LEU A 506 -35.45 -15.14 -14.89
CA LEU A 506 -34.96 -16.28 -14.12
C LEU A 506 -33.43 -16.39 -14.20
N GLU A 507 -32.83 -16.05 -15.33
CA GLU A 507 -31.38 -16.04 -15.50
C GLU A 507 -30.72 -14.94 -14.68
N GLN A 508 -31.31 -13.73 -14.57
CA GLN A 508 -30.81 -12.67 -13.68
C GLN A 508 -30.64 -13.19 -12.23
N LYS A 509 -31.61 -13.96 -11.74
CA LYS A 509 -31.55 -14.60 -10.43
C LYS A 509 -30.45 -15.67 -10.37
N ARG A 510 -30.34 -16.56 -11.37
CA ARG A 510 -29.27 -17.59 -11.42
C ARG A 510 -27.87 -16.97 -11.42
N ILE A 511 -27.65 -15.93 -12.23
CA ILE A 511 -26.38 -15.19 -12.32
C ILE A 511 -26.01 -14.61 -10.95
N THR A 512 -26.92 -13.88 -10.32
CA THR A 512 -26.61 -13.22 -9.05
C THR A 512 -26.37 -14.18 -7.89
N LEU A 513 -27.09 -15.32 -7.85
CA LEU A 513 -26.82 -16.38 -6.89
C LEU A 513 -25.43 -16.99 -7.10
N CYS A 514 -25.10 -17.36 -8.34
CA CYS A 514 -23.78 -17.90 -8.70
C CYS A 514 -22.65 -16.91 -8.34
N MET A 515 -22.81 -15.63 -8.68
CA MET A 515 -21.86 -14.58 -8.31
C MET A 515 -21.68 -14.46 -6.80
N LYS A 516 -22.79 -14.47 -6.05
CA LYS A 516 -22.75 -14.38 -4.58
C LYS A 516 -21.96 -15.55 -4.00
N ASP A 517 -22.21 -16.76 -4.46
CA ASP A 517 -21.52 -17.96 -3.98
C ASP A 517 -20.03 -17.93 -4.30
N LEU A 518 -19.65 -17.53 -5.52
CA LEU A 518 -18.26 -17.40 -5.93
C LEU A 518 -17.52 -16.32 -5.14
N ILE A 519 -18.14 -15.14 -4.95
CA ILE A 519 -17.55 -14.04 -4.17
C ILE A 519 -17.41 -14.45 -2.69
N ASN A 520 -18.39 -15.16 -2.13
CA ASN A 520 -18.28 -15.66 -0.75
C ASN A 520 -17.13 -16.65 -0.59
N LYS A 521 -16.93 -17.56 -1.56
CA LYS A 521 -15.76 -18.46 -1.58
C LYS A 521 -14.46 -17.67 -1.64
N ILE A 522 -14.38 -16.65 -2.49
CA ILE A 522 -13.21 -15.77 -2.57
C ILE A 522 -12.95 -15.07 -1.23
N ASN A 523 -13.97 -14.48 -0.62
CA ASN A 523 -13.83 -13.81 0.67
C ASN A 523 -13.36 -14.75 1.78
N SER A 524 -13.87 -16.00 1.82
CA SER A 524 -13.39 -16.99 2.78
C SER A 524 -11.91 -17.35 2.60
N MET A 525 -11.40 -17.31 1.36
CA MET A 525 -9.97 -17.50 1.10
C MET A 525 -9.17 -16.28 1.58
N ILE A 526 -9.67 -15.05 1.39
CA ILE A 526 -9.04 -13.82 1.88
C ILE A 526 -8.88 -13.88 3.40
N ASP A 527 -9.92 -14.29 4.12
CA ASP A 527 -9.90 -14.39 5.58
C ASP A 527 -8.86 -15.40 6.07
N TYR A 528 -8.61 -16.47 5.31
CA TYR A 528 -7.55 -17.45 5.63
C TYR A 528 -6.12 -16.92 5.38
N ILE A 529 -5.95 -15.94 4.48
CA ILE A 529 -4.65 -15.42 4.07
C ILE A 529 -4.21 -14.19 4.91
N SER A 530 -5.20 -13.43 5.38
CA SER A 530 -5.02 -12.21 6.17
C SER A 530 -4.34 -12.55 7.50
#